data_AF-A0A1S3HZ84-F1
#
_entry.id   AF-A0A1S3HZ84-F1
#
_cell.length_a   1.000
_cell.length_b   1.000
_cell.length_c   1.000
_cell.angle_alpha   90.00
_cell.angle_beta   90.00
_cell.angle_gamma   90.00
#
_symmetry.space_group_name_H-M   'P 1'
#
loop_
_entity.id
_entity.type
_entity.pdbx_description
1 polymer ?
#
loop_
_entity_poly.entity_id
_entity_poly.type
_entity_poly.pdbx_seq_one_letter_code
_entity_poly.pdbx_strand_id
1 'polypeptide(L)'
;MSWAANEWKADLPHKALLKVEELENQLERLKKERQQRQFQLDSLEQALEKQKRKAEEEKSLCGSLKRENQSLAETCEELEKKREKLQHELQNKDTHISCLEGQLAHAKQSLEQETNKAGQLKTELEKAQAEHLEAVKKLEKLTGDYNRLQENGTHQSRQIEGQSEKIKGLQQEVKQLQGNLDRKGHEQKSRQPSGTPGTLFKKHSFE
;
A
#
# COMPACT_ATOMS: atom_id res chain seq x y z
N MET A 1 -119.63 5.45 4.17
CA MET A 1 -121.10 5.42 4.38
C MET A 1 -121.37 4.79 5.72
N SER A 2 -122.21 5.38 6.58
CA SER A 2 -122.38 4.93 7.98
C SER A 2 -123.79 5.24 8.51
N TRP A 3 -124.82 4.70 7.85
CA TRP A 3 -126.20 4.74 8.35
C TRP A 3 -126.76 3.33 8.60
N ALA A 4 -126.59 2.41 7.64
CA ALA A 4 -126.91 0.97 7.83
C ALA A 4 -126.04 0.24 8.89
N ALA A 5 -125.05 0.89 9.49
CA ALA A 5 -124.07 0.27 10.39
C ALA A 5 -124.61 -0.09 11.78
N ASN A 6 -125.71 0.54 12.22
CA ASN A 6 -126.32 0.31 13.54
C ASN A 6 -127.83 -0.02 13.49
N GLU A 7 -128.51 0.06 12.33
CA GLU A 7 -129.93 -0.29 12.24
C GLU A 7 -130.19 -1.75 12.65
N TRP A 8 -129.31 -2.68 12.26
CA TRP A 8 -129.37 -4.09 12.69
C TRP A 8 -129.20 -4.31 14.20
N LYS A 9 -128.72 -3.30 14.95
CA LYS A 9 -128.61 -3.35 16.42
C LYS A 9 -129.92 -2.97 17.11
N ALA A 10 -130.87 -2.32 16.43
CA ALA A 10 -132.11 -1.84 17.06
C ALA A 10 -132.98 -2.97 17.64
N ASP A 11 -133.03 -4.13 16.98
CA ASP A 11 -133.87 -5.27 17.35
C ASP A 11 -133.17 -6.31 18.25
N LEU A 12 -131.95 -6.03 18.72
CA LEU A 12 -131.17 -6.98 19.53
C LEU A 12 -131.48 -6.87 21.03
N PRO A 13 -131.62 -8.01 21.75
CA PRO A 13 -131.70 -8.00 23.21
C PRO A 13 -130.46 -7.34 23.84
N HIS A 14 -130.65 -6.59 24.93
CA HIS A 14 -129.58 -5.80 25.58
C HIS A 14 -128.29 -6.60 25.88
N LYS A 15 -128.41 -7.87 26.27
CA LYS A 15 -127.26 -8.77 26.51
C LYS A 15 -126.44 -9.05 25.24
N ALA A 16 -127.08 -9.08 24.06
CA ALA A 16 -126.39 -9.21 22.78
C ALA A 16 -125.69 -7.90 22.40
N LEU A 17 -126.32 -6.74 22.65
CA LEU A 17 -125.71 -5.42 22.41
C LEU A 17 -124.43 -5.21 23.21
N LEU A 18 -124.44 -5.49 24.52
CA LEU A 18 -123.23 -5.44 25.36
C LEU A 18 -122.12 -6.36 24.83
N LYS A 19 -122.49 -7.53 24.28
CA LYS A 19 -121.50 -8.46 23.71
C LYS A 19 -120.95 -7.98 22.37
N VAL A 20 -121.75 -7.29 21.55
CA VAL A 20 -121.30 -6.64 20.31
C VAL A 20 -120.32 -5.51 20.63
N GLU A 21 -120.64 -4.63 21.58
CA GLU A 21 -119.76 -3.52 22.00
C GLU A 21 -118.41 -4.04 22.54
N GLU A 22 -118.42 -5.07 23.37
CA GLU A 22 -117.19 -5.73 23.85
C GLU A 22 -116.35 -6.29 22.70
N LEU A 23 -116.98 -6.93 21.69
CA LEU A 23 -116.27 -7.46 20.52
C LEU A 23 -115.73 -6.34 19.61
N GLU A 24 -116.45 -5.22 19.48
CA GLU A 24 -116.00 -4.03 18.73
C GLU A 24 -114.78 -3.38 19.40
N ASN A 25 -114.79 -3.27 20.74
CA ASN A 25 -113.66 -2.78 21.53
C ASN A 25 -112.44 -3.72 21.44
N GLN A 26 -112.65 -5.04 21.51
CA GLN A 26 -111.58 -6.03 21.32
C GLN A 26 -110.99 -5.97 19.90
N LEU A 27 -111.82 -5.84 18.86
CA LEU A 27 -111.39 -5.69 17.47
C LEU A 27 -110.53 -4.44 17.29
N GLU A 28 -110.92 -3.31 17.88
CA GLU A 28 -110.20 -2.05 17.77
C GLU A 28 -108.85 -2.09 18.50
N ARG A 29 -108.80 -2.73 19.68
CA ARG A 29 -107.55 -3.02 20.37
C ARG A 29 -106.62 -3.88 19.51
N LEU A 30 -107.12 -4.99 18.94
CA LEU A 30 -106.32 -5.89 18.10
C LEU A 30 -105.81 -5.22 16.82
N LYS A 31 -106.59 -4.31 16.20
CA LYS A 31 -106.12 -3.51 15.05
C LYS A 31 -104.93 -2.61 15.44
N LYS A 32 -104.99 -1.93 16.58
CA LYS A 32 -103.91 -1.07 17.09
C LYS A 32 -102.67 -1.88 17.45
N GLU A 33 -102.83 -3.00 18.16
CA GLU A 33 -101.72 -3.93 18.46
C GLU A 33 -101.06 -4.45 17.17
N ARG A 34 -101.86 -4.79 16.14
CA ARG A 34 -101.34 -5.20 14.82
C ARG A 34 -100.56 -4.07 14.12
N GLN A 35 -101.08 -2.85 14.12
CA GLN A 35 -100.39 -1.70 13.51
C GLN A 35 -99.06 -1.39 14.22
N GLN A 36 -99.04 -1.43 15.55
CA GLN A 36 -97.83 -1.24 16.34
C GLN A 36 -96.79 -2.34 16.06
N ARG A 37 -97.21 -3.61 15.98
CA ARG A 37 -96.32 -4.73 15.62
C ARG A 37 -95.79 -4.60 14.19
N GLN A 38 -96.61 -4.15 13.23
CA GLN A 38 -96.14 -3.91 11.86
C GLN A 38 -95.03 -2.84 11.84
N PHE A 39 -95.24 -1.69 12.49
CA PHE A 39 -94.22 -0.64 12.57
C PHE A 39 -92.92 -1.12 13.25
N GLN A 40 -93.03 -1.98 14.27
CA GLN A 40 -91.88 -2.61 14.90
C GLN A 40 -91.14 -3.57 13.95
N LEU A 41 -91.85 -4.37 13.16
CA LEU A 41 -91.27 -5.23 12.13
C LEU A 41 -90.55 -4.39 11.05
N ASP A 42 -91.22 -3.40 10.47
CA ASP A 42 -90.65 -2.52 9.43
C ASP A 42 -89.37 -1.82 9.92
N SER A 43 -89.33 -1.40 11.19
CA SER A 43 -88.15 -0.79 11.83
C SER A 43 -87.01 -1.78 12.05
N LEU A 44 -87.31 -3.01 12.49
CA LEU A 44 -86.33 -4.08 12.66
C LEU A 44 -85.77 -4.56 11.32
N GLU A 45 -86.58 -4.62 10.27
CA GLU A 45 -86.15 -4.97 8.91
C GLU A 45 -85.16 -3.93 8.35
N GLN A 46 -85.44 -2.64 8.52
CA GLN A 46 -84.51 -1.56 8.16
C GLN A 46 -83.19 -1.63 8.96
N ALA A 47 -83.27 -1.92 10.25
CA ALA A 47 -82.08 -2.09 11.10
C ALA A 47 -81.24 -3.30 10.67
N LEU A 48 -81.88 -4.43 10.36
CA LEU A 48 -81.23 -5.64 9.86
C LEU A 48 -80.53 -5.40 8.51
N GLU A 49 -81.21 -4.75 7.56
CA GLU A 49 -80.65 -4.41 6.25
C GLU A 49 -79.42 -3.49 6.38
N LYS A 50 -79.48 -2.50 7.28
CA LYS A 50 -78.32 -1.66 7.60
C LYS A 50 -77.14 -2.45 8.18
N GLN A 51 -77.40 -3.46 9.01
CA GLN A 51 -76.34 -4.30 9.57
C GLN A 51 -75.75 -5.29 8.55
N LYS A 52 -76.55 -5.81 7.60
CA LYS A 52 -76.03 -6.62 6.49
C LYS A 52 -75.01 -5.85 5.65
N ARG A 53 -75.35 -4.62 5.23
CA ARG A 53 -74.45 -3.77 4.45
C ARG A 53 -73.14 -3.48 5.19
N LYS A 54 -73.22 -3.16 6.49
CA LYS A 54 -72.02 -3.01 7.34
C LYS A 54 -71.18 -4.29 7.39
N ALA A 55 -71.79 -5.46 7.53
CA ALA A 55 -71.06 -6.72 7.54
C ALA A 55 -70.37 -7.02 6.20
N GLU A 56 -70.96 -6.60 5.08
CA GLU A 56 -70.36 -6.69 3.74
C GLU A 56 -69.22 -5.68 3.54
N GLU A 57 -69.37 -4.44 4.01
CA GLU A 57 -68.33 -3.41 4.06
C GLU A 57 -67.11 -3.88 4.87
N GLU A 58 -67.32 -4.34 6.11
CA GLU A 58 -66.25 -4.87 6.98
C GLU A 58 -65.57 -6.10 6.38
N LYS A 59 -66.32 -6.98 5.70
CA LYS A 59 -65.75 -8.13 4.98
C LYS A 59 -64.85 -7.69 3.83
N SER A 60 -65.22 -6.63 3.11
CA SER A 60 -64.42 -6.02 2.05
C SER A 60 -63.15 -5.35 2.58
N LEU A 61 -63.26 -4.62 3.69
CA LEU A 61 -62.13 -3.99 4.38
C LEU A 61 -61.15 -5.06 4.91
N CYS A 62 -61.64 -6.10 5.59
CA CYS A 62 -60.84 -7.23 6.06
C CYS A 62 -60.11 -7.93 4.90
N GLY A 63 -60.80 -8.16 3.77
CA GLY A 63 -60.20 -8.71 2.55
C GLY A 63 -59.17 -7.80 1.88
N SER A 64 -59.20 -6.49 2.14
CA SER A 64 -58.22 -5.52 1.65
C SER A 64 -56.99 -5.46 2.56
N LEU A 65 -57.20 -5.31 3.87
CA LEU A 65 -56.12 -5.34 4.87
C LEU A 65 -55.33 -6.66 4.83
N LYS A 66 -55.98 -7.80 4.58
CA LYS A 66 -55.29 -9.09 4.43
C LYS A 66 -54.33 -9.10 3.23
N ARG A 67 -54.71 -8.51 2.10
CA ARG A 67 -53.85 -8.41 0.90
C ARG A 67 -52.69 -7.45 1.11
N GLU A 68 -52.95 -6.31 1.76
CA GLU A 68 -51.92 -5.33 2.11
C GLU A 68 -50.88 -5.92 3.06
N ASN A 69 -51.34 -6.58 4.14
CA ASN A 69 -50.45 -7.25 5.11
C ASN A 69 -49.60 -8.35 4.44
N GLN A 70 -50.18 -9.15 3.54
CA GLN A 70 -49.42 -10.13 2.76
C GLN A 70 -48.34 -9.47 1.88
N SER A 71 -48.68 -8.41 1.14
CA SER A 71 -47.73 -7.67 0.29
C SER A 71 -46.59 -7.02 1.10
N LEU A 72 -46.92 -6.49 2.29
CA LEU A 72 -45.93 -5.96 3.23
C LEU A 72 -45.00 -7.07 3.75
N ALA A 73 -45.54 -8.24 4.11
CA ALA A 73 -44.74 -9.38 4.56
C ALA A 73 -43.76 -9.88 3.47
N GLU A 74 -44.23 -10.02 2.23
CA GLU A 74 -43.41 -10.38 1.07
C GLU A 74 -42.31 -9.33 0.82
N THR A 75 -42.63 -8.04 0.93
CA THR A 75 -41.67 -6.94 0.79
C THR A 75 -40.62 -6.96 1.90
N CYS A 76 -41.00 -7.24 3.16
CA CYS A 76 -40.07 -7.40 4.27
C CYS A 76 -39.10 -8.57 4.04
N GLU A 77 -39.60 -9.73 3.61
CA GLU A 77 -38.76 -10.90 3.32
C GLU A 77 -37.74 -10.61 2.19
N GLU A 78 -38.15 -9.88 1.15
CA GLU A 78 -37.23 -9.41 0.12
C GLU A 78 -36.16 -8.45 0.64
N LEU A 79 -36.54 -7.52 1.52
CA LEU A 79 -35.61 -6.55 2.11
C LEU A 79 -34.62 -7.22 3.06
N GLU A 80 -35.04 -8.23 3.82
CA GLU A 80 -34.15 -9.06 4.66
C GLU A 80 -33.13 -9.81 3.79
N LYS A 81 -33.56 -10.48 2.72
CA LYS A 81 -32.65 -11.13 1.76
C LYS A 81 -31.68 -10.17 1.09
N LYS A 82 -32.10 -8.92 0.80
CA LYS A 82 -31.23 -7.87 0.26
C LYS A 82 -30.22 -7.40 1.33
N ARG A 83 -30.64 -7.23 2.58
CA ARG A 83 -29.78 -6.86 3.71
C ARG A 83 -28.69 -7.91 3.97
N GLU A 84 -29.05 -9.20 3.98
CA GLU A 84 -28.09 -10.30 4.18
C GLU A 84 -27.01 -10.34 3.11
N LYS A 85 -27.39 -10.16 1.82
CA LYS A 85 -26.43 -10.06 0.71
C LYS A 85 -25.47 -8.89 0.89
N LEU A 86 -25.99 -7.69 1.18
CA LEU A 86 -25.19 -6.49 1.42
C LEU A 86 -24.25 -6.65 2.62
N GLN A 87 -24.69 -7.32 3.68
CA GLN A 87 -23.87 -7.61 4.87
C GLN A 87 -22.71 -8.57 4.53
N HIS A 88 -22.97 -9.60 3.71
CA HIS A 88 -21.91 -10.50 3.25
C HIS A 88 -20.92 -9.81 2.30
N GLU A 89 -21.43 -8.97 1.38
CA GLU A 89 -20.59 -8.14 0.50
C GLU A 89 -19.70 -7.19 1.31
N LEU A 90 -20.24 -6.53 2.34
CA LEU A 90 -19.49 -5.67 3.25
C LEU A 90 -18.35 -6.43 3.95
N GLN A 91 -18.65 -7.58 4.56
CA GLN A 91 -17.65 -8.42 5.21
C GLN A 91 -16.51 -8.86 4.25
N ASN A 92 -16.86 -9.15 2.99
CA ASN A 92 -15.87 -9.46 1.95
C ASN A 92 -15.01 -8.23 1.58
N LYS A 93 -15.58 -7.02 1.56
CA LYS A 93 -14.82 -5.78 1.36
C LYS A 93 -13.89 -5.47 2.53
N ASP A 94 -14.36 -5.61 3.78
CA ASP A 94 -13.53 -5.40 4.98
C ASP A 94 -12.32 -6.35 5.00
N THR A 95 -12.55 -7.64 4.66
CA THR A 95 -11.48 -8.64 4.54
C THR A 95 -10.47 -8.26 3.45
N HIS A 96 -10.94 -7.72 2.32
CA HIS A 96 -10.07 -7.26 1.23
C HIS A 96 -9.26 -6.02 1.62
N ILE A 97 -9.87 -5.05 2.31
CA ILE A 97 -9.19 -3.85 2.84
C ILE A 97 -8.08 -4.27 3.80
N SER A 98 -8.37 -5.14 4.77
CA SER A 98 -7.38 -5.62 5.74
C SER A 98 -6.17 -6.32 5.06
N CYS A 99 -6.42 -7.06 3.98
CA CYS A 99 -5.34 -7.66 3.17
C CYS A 99 -4.48 -6.59 2.47
N LEU A 100 -5.10 -5.57 1.87
CA LEU A 100 -4.39 -4.47 1.21
C LEU A 100 -3.60 -3.60 2.21
N GLU A 101 -4.13 -3.38 3.41
CA GLU A 101 -3.43 -2.68 4.50
C GLU A 101 -2.16 -3.43 4.93
N GLY A 102 -2.24 -4.76 5.06
CA GLY A 102 -1.08 -5.62 5.33
C GLY A 102 -0.02 -5.55 4.23
N GLN A 103 -0.43 -5.61 2.95
CA GLN A 103 0.47 -5.44 1.81
C GLN A 103 1.13 -4.06 1.79
N LEU A 104 0.37 -3.00 2.06
CA LEU A 104 0.86 -1.63 2.12
C LEU A 104 1.86 -1.43 3.28
N ALA A 105 1.62 -2.03 4.45
CA ALA A 105 2.54 -1.99 5.57
C ALA A 105 3.88 -2.65 5.23
N HIS A 106 3.85 -3.85 4.61
CA HIS A 106 5.05 -4.54 4.15
C HIS A 106 5.81 -3.74 3.08
N ALA A 107 5.10 -3.15 2.10
CA ALA A 107 5.70 -2.32 1.06
C ALA A 107 6.39 -1.07 1.63
N LYS A 108 5.77 -0.40 2.62
CA LYS A 108 6.39 0.74 3.33
C LYS A 108 7.66 0.32 4.08
N GLN A 109 7.61 -0.81 4.80
CA GLN A 109 8.77 -1.33 5.54
C GLN A 109 9.94 -1.69 4.59
N SER A 110 9.65 -2.31 3.45
CA SER A 110 10.65 -2.62 2.42
C SER A 110 11.27 -1.35 1.82
N LEU A 111 10.44 -0.35 1.50
CA LEU A 111 10.91 0.94 0.99
C LEU A 111 11.82 1.67 1.99
N GLU A 112 11.49 1.64 3.29
CA GLU A 112 12.32 2.21 4.35
C GLU A 112 13.67 1.49 4.46
N GLN A 113 13.69 0.15 4.37
CA GLN A 113 14.93 -0.64 4.37
C GLN A 113 15.84 -0.30 3.18
N GLU A 114 15.30 -0.22 1.97
CA GLU A 114 16.09 0.15 0.78
C GLU A 114 16.54 1.61 0.81
N THR A 115 15.73 2.52 1.35
CA THR A 115 16.13 3.93 1.57
C THR A 115 17.31 4.03 2.52
N ASN A 116 17.30 3.26 3.61
CA ASN A 116 18.40 3.20 4.59
C ASN A 116 19.67 2.60 3.98
N LYS A 117 19.57 1.51 3.20
CA LYS A 117 20.71 0.92 2.46
C LYS A 117 21.30 1.90 1.45
N ALA A 118 20.47 2.64 0.71
CA ALA A 118 20.94 3.65 -0.23
C ALA A 118 21.72 4.78 0.48
N GLY A 119 21.28 5.19 1.67
CA GLY A 119 22.01 6.15 2.52
C GLY A 119 23.37 5.63 3.02
N GLN A 120 23.43 4.34 3.40
CA GLN A 120 24.68 3.68 3.80
C GLN A 120 25.68 3.60 2.63
N LEU A 121 25.24 3.06 1.48
CA LEU A 121 26.06 2.94 0.28
C LEU A 121 26.57 4.31 -0.23
N LYS A 122 25.75 5.36 -0.12
CA LYS A 122 26.19 6.73 -0.44
C LYS A 122 27.34 7.18 0.47
N THR A 123 27.22 6.96 1.78
CA THR A 123 28.26 7.30 2.77
C THR A 123 29.56 6.52 2.50
N GLU A 124 29.45 5.23 2.18
CA GLU A 124 30.59 4.38 1.83
C GLU A 124 31.28 4.84 0.53
N LEU A 125 30.50 5.25 -0.48
CA LEU A 125 31.02 5.79 -1.74
C LEU A 125 31.76 7.11 -1.51
N GLU A 126 31.19 8.04 -0.74
CA GLU A 126 31.83 9.33 -0.41
C GLU A 126 33.17 9.10 0.33
N LYS A 127 33.21 8.13 1.26
CA LYS A 127 34.44 7.72 1.95
C LYS A 127 35.48 7.14 0.99
N ALA A 128 35.09 6.20 0.12
CA ALA A 128 35.99 5.58 -0.85
C ALA A 128 36.54 6.60 -1.86
N GLN A 129 35.74 7.59 -2.27
CA GLN A 129 36.19 8.71 -3.11
C GLN A 129 37.22 9.59 -2.41
N ALA A 130 37.03 9.89 -1.11
CA ALA A 130 38.01 10.64 -0.32
C ALA A 130 39.34 9.89 -0.15
N GLU A 131 39.29 8.59 0.12
CA GLU A 131 40.47 7.71 0.20
C GLU A 131 41.21 7.63 -1.15
N HIS A 132 40.48 7.51 -2.26
CA HIS A 132 41.05 7.53 -3.61
C HIS A 132 41.74 8.87 -3.92
N LEU A 133 41.10 10.00 -3.64
CA LEU A 133 41.70 11.34 -3.84
C LEU A 133 43.00 11.50 -3.04
N GLU A 134 43.06 10.95 -1.83
CA GLU A 134 44.26 10.99 -1.00
C GLU A 134 45.37 10.04 -1.50
N ALA A 135 45.00 8.90 -2.09
CA ALA A 135 45.93 8.01 -2.77
C ALA A 135 46.53 8.66 -4.05
N VAL A 136 45.71 9.37 -4.84
CA VAL A 136 46.17 10.10 -6.04
C VAL A 136 47.23 11.15 -5.67
N LYS A 137 46.98 12.00 -4.67
CA LYS A 137 47.97 13.01 -4.21
C LYS A 137 49.30 12.38 -3.77
N LYS A 138 49.24 11.21 -3.12
CA LYS A 138 50.44 10.46 -2.70
C LYS A 138 51.21 9.92 -3.90
N LEU A 139 50.51 9.42 -4.92
CA LEU A 139 51.11 8.98 -6.18
C LEU A 139 51.75 10.15 -6.92
N GLU A 140 51.07 11.29 -7.07
CA GLU A 140 51.62 12.51 -7.67
C GLU A 140 52.92 12.95 -6.99
N LYS A 141 52.96 12.94 -5.65
CA LYS A 141 54.16 13.25 -4.88
C LYS A 141 55.28 12.25 -5.14
N LEU A 142 55.00 10.95 -5.09
CA LEU A 142 55.97 9.89 -5.37
C LEU A 142 56.52 9.97 -6.81
N THR A 143 55.68 10.30 -7.79
CA THR A 143 56.10 10.55 -9.18
C THR A 143 57.04 11.75 -9.26
N GLY A 144 56.74 12.85 -8.55
CA GLY A 144 57.63 14.01 -8.47
C GLY A 144 59.00 13.69 -7.84
N ASP A 145 59.01 12.92 -6.75
CA ASP A 145 60.25 12.51 -6.09
C ASP A 145 61.04 11.47 -6.93
N TYR A 146 60.37 10.56 -7.65
CA TYR A 146 60.99 9.66 -8.62
C TYR A 146 61.68 10.42 -9.77
N ASN A 147 61.00 11.40 -10.37
CA ASN A 147 61.56 12.20 -11.46
C ASN A 147 62.84 12.94 -11.01
N ARG A 148 62.84 13.52 -9.81
CA ARG A 148 64.03 14.16 -9.20
C ARG A 148 65.19 13.17 -9.00
N LEU A 149 64.90 11.97 -8.50
CA LEU A 149 65.90 10.90 -8.35
C LEU A 149 66.45 10.45 -9.70
N GLN A 150 65.60 10.36 -10.73
CA GLN A 150 66.00 10.03 -12.09
C GLN A 150 66.92 11.11 -12.68
N GLU A 151 66.54 12.39 -12.59
CA GLU A 151 67.37 13.53 -13.01
C GLU A 151 68.76 13.50 -12.35
N ASN A 152 68.80 13.34 -11.01
CA ASN A 152 70.04 13.20 -10.25
C ASN A 152 70.88 12.01 -10.71
N GLY A 153 70.26 10.85 -10.97
CA GLY A 153 70.91 9.67 -11.52
C GLY A 153 71.54 9.93 -12.88
N THR A 154 70.82 10.59 -13.80
CA THR A 154 71.38 10.96 -15.12
C THR A 154 72.54 11.96 -15.01
N HIS A 155 72.48 12.91 -14.07
CA HIS A 155 73.57 13.85 -13.81
C HIS A 155 74.83 13.13 -13.31
N GLN A 156 74.67 12.24 -12.32
CA GLN A 156 75.76 11.41 -11.79
C GLN A 156 76.36 10.50 -12.87
N SER A 157 75.54 9.87 -13.72
CA SER A 157 76.04 9.07 -14.85
C SER A 157 76.94 9.88 -15.79
N ARG A 158 76.51 11.08 -16.21
CA ARG A 158 77.34 11.98 -17.05
C ARG A 158 78.63 12.41 -16.36
N GLN A 159 78.58 12.66 -15.05
CA GLN A 159 79.76 13.05 -14.27
C GLN A 159 80.78 11.90 -14.19
N ILE A 160 80.31 10.67 -13.96
CA ILE A 160 81.14 9.45 -13.96
C ILE A 160 81.74 9.21 -15.35
N GLU A 161 80.95 9.40 -16.42
CA GLU A 161 81.39 9.25 -17.80
C GLU A 161 82.54 10.22 -18.14
N GLY A 162 82.38 11.51 -17.85
CA GLY A 162 83.44 12.51 -18.04
C GLY A 162 84.69 12.28 -17.16
N GLN A 163 84.52 11.75 -15.94
CA GLN A 163 85.66 11.31 -15.13
C GLN A 163 86.37 10.08 -15.73
N SER A 164 85.62 9.12 -16.29
CA SER A 164 86.14 7.93 -16.98
C SER A 164 86.96 8.32 -18.21
N GLU A 165 86.48 9.28 -19.01
CA GLU A 165 87.23 9.85 -20.13
C GLU A 165 88.53 10.52 -19.68
N LYS A 166 88.48 11.31 -18.60
CA LYS A 166 89.67 11.97 -18.04
C LYS A 166 90.70 10.96 -17.51
N ILE A 167 90.24 9.88 -16.89
CA ILE A 167 91.10 8.75 -16.48
C ILE A 167 91.73 8.07 -17.71
N LYS A 168 90.97 7.81 -18.78
CA LYS A 168 91.51 7.25 -20.03
C LYS A 168 92.56 8.17 -20.67
N GLY A 169 92.33 9.49 -20.65
CA GLY A 169 93.28 10.49 -21.13
C GLY A 169 94.59 10.47 -20.33
N LEU A 170 94.51 10.53 -19.00
CA LEU A 170 95.68 10.42 -18.12
C LEU A 170 96.40 9.07 -18.27
N GLN A 171 95.67 7.97 -18.46
CA GLN A 171 96.27 6.66 -18.76
C GLN A 171 97.04 6.66 -20.09
N GLN A 172 96.52 7.31 -21.14
CA GLN A 172 97.26 7.48 -22.40
C GLN A 172 98.49 8.37 -22.22
N GLU A 173 98.38 9.46 -21.47
CA GLU A 173 99.49 10.38 -21.20
C GLU A 173 100.61 9.71 -20.38
N VAL A 174 100.27 8.96 -19.33
CA VAL A 174 101.21 8.10 -18.59
C VAL A 174 101.90 7.11 -19.53
N LYS A 175 101.15 6.48 -20.45
CA LYS A 175 101.69 5.53 -21.43
C LYS A 175 102.63 6.19 -22.45
N GLN A 176 102.36 7.44 -22.85
CA GLN A 176 103.25 8.24 -23.69
C GLN A 176 104.51 8.67 -22.94
N LEU A 177 104.37 9.10 -21.68
CA LEU A 177 105.50 9.50 -20.81
C LEU A 177 106.41 8.30 -20.50
N GLN A 178 105.85 7.11 -20.27
CA GLN A 178 106.59 5.85 -20.17
C GLN A 178 107.35 5.56 -21.47
N GLY A 179 106.69 5.60 -22.64
CA GLY A 179 107.36 5.41 -23.92
C GLY A 179 108.45 6.46 -24.24
N ASN A 180 108.34 7.68 -23.70
CA ASN A 180 109.36 8.72 -23.81
C ASN A 180 110.52 8.52 -22.81
N LEU A 181 110.25 7.98 -21.62
CA LEU A 181 111.26 7.52 -20.66
C LEU A 181 112.07 6.34 -21.23
N ASP A 182 111.41 5.38 -21.88
CA ASP A 182 112.08 4.25 -22.54
C ASP A 182 113.00 4.73 -23.68
N ARG A 183 112.57 5.72 -24.47
CA ARG A 183 113.42 6.39 -25.49
C ARG A 183 114.62 7.10 -24.86
N LYS A 184 114.43 7.89 -23.80
CA LYS A 184 115.54 8.56 -23.09
C LYS A 184 116.49 7.58 -22.40
N GLY A 185 115.99 6.45 -21.89
CA GLY A 185 116.80 5.35 -21.38
C GLY A 185 117.64 4.67 -22.47
N HIS A 186 117.11 4.58 -23.69
CA HIS A 186 117.88 4.16 -24.87
C HIS A 186 118.93 5.20 -25.31
N GLU A 187 118.61 6.50 -25.27
CA GLU A 187 119.58 7.57 -25.57
C GLU A 187 120.72 7.60 -24.53
N GLN A 188 120.43 7.49 -23.23
CA GLN A 188 121.46 7.42 -22.18
C GLN A 188 122.32 6.16 -22.24
N LYS A 189 121.82 5.03 -22.76
CA LYS A 189 122.62 3.82 -23.01
C LYS A 189 123.58 3.93 -24.21
N SER A 190 123.51 5.00 -25.01
CA SER A 190 124.28 5.12 -26.26
C SER A 190 125.63 5.87 -26.14
N ARG A 191 125.99 6.42 -24.97
CA ARG A 191 127.30 7.05 -24.72
C ARG A 191 128.07 6.36 -23.57
N GLN A 192 128.73 5.27 -23.96
CA GLN A 192 129.91 4.52 -23.45
C GLN A 192 130.79 5.08 -22.28
N PRO A 193 131.70 4.26 -21.66
CA PRO A 193 132.05 2.85 -21.95
C PRO A 193 132.21 1.88 -20.73
N SER A 194 132.36 0.59 -21.07
CA SER A 194 133.23 -0.45 -20.44
C SER A 194 133.10 -0.84 -18.95
N GLY A 195 133.12 -2.17 -18.67
CA GLY A 195 133.64 -2.70 -17.39
C GLY A 195 132.72 -3.66 -16.63
N THR A 196 132.78 -4.95 -16.96
CA THR A 196 132.44 -6.10 -16.09
C THR A 196 133.41 -6.25 -14.91
N PRO A 197 133.19 -7.16 -13.92
CA PRO A 197 131.96 -7.59 -13.24
C PRO A 197 132.11 -7.72 -11.69
N GLY A 198 131.02 -7.90 -10.94
CA GLY A 198 131.07 -8.31 -9.52
C GLY A 198 129.67 -8.26 -8.84
N THR A 199 129.00 -9.39 -8.58
CA THR A 199 129.09 -10.28 -7.38
C THR A 199 128.39 -9.80 -6.10
N LEU A 200 127.37 -10.57 -5.69
CA LEU A 200 127.05 -10.97 -4.30
C LEU A 200 126.76 -9.90 -3.22
N PHE A 201 125.49 -9.79 -2.80
CA PHE A 201 124.92 -10.17 -1.47
C PHE A 201 123.40 -9.79 -1.50
N LYS A 202 122.39 -10.61 -1.18
CA LYS A 202 122.08 -11.50 -0.05
C LYS A 202 121.60 -10.73 1.20
N LYS A 203 120.46 -11.18 1.78
CA LYS A 203 119.79 -10.70 3.04
C LYS A 203 119.06 -9.34 2.90
N HIS A 204 118.00 -8.99 3.65
CA HIS A 204 117.07 -9.60 4.63
C HIS A 204 115.75 -8.77 4.52
N SER A 205 114.54 -9.11 4.99
CA SER A 205 113.98 -10.23 5.79
C SER A 205 112.42 -10.27 5.66
N PHE A 206 111.75 -11.09 6.49
CA PHE A 206 110.43 -10.92 7.17
C PHE A 206 109.64 -9.61 6.90
N GLU A 207 108.31 -9.61 6.74
CA GLU A 207 107.24 -10.50 7.27
C GLU A 207 106.09 -10.71 6.26
#